data_AF-A0A1B7JMN3-F1
#
_entry.id   AF-A0A1B7JMN3-F1
#
_cell.length_a   1.000
_cell.length_b   1.000
_cell.length_c   1.000
_cell.angle_alpha   90.00
_cell.angle_beta   90.00
_cell.angle_gamma   90.00
#
_symmetry.space_group_name_H-M   'P 1'
#
loop_
_entity.id
_entity.type
_entity.pdbx_description
1 polymer ?
#
loop_
_entity_poly.entity_id
_entity_poly.type
_entity_poly.pdbx_seq_one_letter_code
_entity_poly.pdbx_strand_id
1 'polypeptide(L)'
;MKKIHLQSVIIRLTPLLFTLIPLTSSASDIDITKAKNIDISAPLKNHISFNSFDTLSSNEHGLIFNNDINTNSNLGDKAAKLILAEVTGTEESKIQGILGIKGQAANLVIANPNGISWVDGSASNISSLSLIAGSLEKQYVKNKENENKLEPKKLEDYSQLKFSVHPGSQVSINQQQANPIQLSKINVFADRIKLQNAVNIHSAIQNYISASGTASISPREGTMRYGAKFKTDIPYSQSNHLDMSENAKLSGRLITLESHQYQCKDSFLCPQNKIDIKGLIQTMNFSLRGDGEFSISDTGTIKIGKNLQPLVAQVTKTE
;
A
#
# COMPACT_ATOMS: atom_id res chain seq x y z
N MET A 1 34.78 36.68 72.37
CA MET A 1 35.47 35.48 71.83
C MET A 1 34.53 34.28 71.89
N LYS A 2 33.97 33.86 70.75
CA LYS A 2 33.33 32.54 70.55
C LYS A 2 33.83 32.03 69.19
N LYS A 3 34.55 30.91 69.22
CA LYS A 3 35.15 30.24 68.05
C LYS A 3 34.04 29.65 67.18
N ILE A 4 34.06 29.98 65.90
CA ILE A 4 33.23 29.30 64.88
C ILE A 4 34.06 28.13 64.35
N HIS A 5 33.55 26.91 64.53
CA HIS A 5 34.16 25.68 64.03
C HIS A 5 33.65 25.44 62.60
N LEU A 6 34.52 25.59 61.60
CA LEU A 6 34.25 25.08 60.25
C LEU A 6 34.53 23.57 60.25
N GLN A 7 33.51 22.75 60.02
CA GLN A 7 33.69 21.35 59.63
C GLN A 7 33.70 21.25 58.11
N SER A 8 34.78 20.67 57.57
CA SER A 8 34.97 20.40 56.16
C SER A 8 34.11 19.20 55.74
N VAL A 9 33.12 19.43 54.87
CA VAL A 9 32.35 18.37 54.21
C VAL A 9 33.12 17.89 52.98
N ILE A 10 33.57 16.64 52.99
CA ILE A 10 34.21 15.99 51.85
C ILE A 10 33.11 15.39 50.98
N ILE A 11 32.82 16.01 49.83
CA ILE A 11 31.92 15.47 48.81
C ILE A 11 32.72 14.48 47.96
N ARG A 12 32.40 13.18 48.05
CA ARG A 12 32.93 12.17 47.13
C ARG A 12 32.08 12.18 45.85
N LEU A 13 32.65 12.66 44.75
CA LEU A 13 32.07 12.55 43.42
C LEU A 13 32.43 11.18 42.83
N THR A 14 31.47 10.27 42.71
CA THR A 14 31.62 9.03 41.92
C THR A 14 31.41 9.37 40.44
N PRO A 15 32.38 9.11 39.54
CA PRO A 15 32.18 9.37 38.13
C PRO A 15 31.20 8.34 37.56
N LEU A 16 30.06 8.80 37.06
CA LEU A 16 29.12 7.98 36.30
C LEU A 16 29.77 7.71 34.92
N LEU A 17 30.26 6.49 34.73
CA LEU A 17 30.87 6.06 33.47
C LEU A 17 29.76 5.94 32.41
N PHE A 18 29.54 6.98 31.62
CA PHE A 18 28.70 6.92 30.43
C PHE A 18 29.40 6.03 29.39
N THR A 19 28.98 4.78 29.30
CA THR A 19 29.33 3.92 28.17
C THR A 19 28.60 4.45 26.94
N LEU A 20 29.31 5.16 26.05
CA LEU A 20 28.84 5.37 24.69
C LEU A 20 28.75 3.99 24.02
N ILE A 21 27.54 3.45 23.94
CA ILE A 21 27.24 2.35 23.02
C ILE A 21 27.16 3.01 21.64
N PRO A 22 28.10 2.74 20.70
CA PRO A 22 27.88 3.16 19.33
C PRO A 22 26.66 2.40 18.81
N LEU A 23 25.56 3.11 18.51
CA LEU A 23 24.51 2.56 17.65
C LEU A 23 25.13 2.39 16.26
N THR A 24 25.73 1.23 16.01
CA THR A 24 25.98 0.80 14.64
C THR A 24 24.63 0.38 14.07
N SER A 25 23.91 1.31 13.42
CA SER A 25 22.84 0.91 12.51
C SER A 25 23.51 0.28 11.29
N SER A 26 23.73 -1.03 11.33
CA SER A 26 23.96 -1.79 10.10
C SER A 26 22.64 -1.76 9.34
N ALA A 27 22.46 -0.75 8.49
CA ALA A 27 21.57 -0.90 7.35
C ALA A 27 22.19 -2.04 6.53
N SER A 28 21.70 -3.26 6.71
CA SER A 28 22.06 -4.37 5.86
C SER A 28 21.67 -3.96 4.44
N ASP A 29 22.64 -3.82 3.54
CA ASP A 29 22.36 -3.65 2.12
C ASP A 29 21.36 -4.72 1.71
N ILE A 30 20.22 -4.29 1.18
CA ILE A 30 19.18 -5.21 0.74
C ILE A 30 19.74 -5.97 -0.45
N ASP A 31 20.13 -7.23 -0.22
CA ASP A 31 20.68 -8.09 -1.26
C ASP A 31 19.55 -8.60 -2.16
N ILE A 32 19.24 -7.83 -3.20
CA ILE A 32 18.23 -8.15 -4.20
C ILE A 32 18.52 -9.44 -4.99
N THR A 33 19.75 -9.96 -4.93
CA THR A 33 20.14 -11.15 -5.71
C THR A 33 19.59 -12.45 -5.14
N LYS A 34 19.22 -12.46 -3.85
CA LYS A 34 18.63 -13.62 -3.17
C LYS A 34 17.12 -13.67 -3.28
N ALA A 35 16.49 -12.55 -3.64
CA ALA A 35 15.06 -12.48 -3.86
C ALA A 35 14.63 -13.32 -5.07
N LYS A 36 13.40 -13.84 -5.05
CA LYS A 36 12.84 -14.58 -6.18
C LYS A 36 12.77 -13.67 -7.40
N ASN A 37 13.51 -14.01 -8.45
CA ASN A 37 13.50 -13.28 -9.71
C ASN A 37 12.42 -13.82 -10.65
N ILE A 38 11.62 -12.93 -11.23
CA ILE A 38 10.63 -13.23 -12.26
C ILE A 38 10.98 -12.46 -13.53
N ASP A 39 11.31 -13.20 -14.59
CA ASP A 39 11.43 -12.61 -15.92
C ASP A 39 10.04 -12.27 -16.45
N ILE A 40 9.78 -10.97 -16.62
CA ILE A 40 8.49 -10.50 -17.13
C ILE A 40 8.37 -10.80 -18.63
N SER A 41 7.14 -10.86 -19.10
CA SER A 41 6.80 -10.98 -20.51
C SER A 41 7.15 -9.70 -21.29
N ALA A 42 7.35 -9.83 -22.61
CA ALA A 42 7.57 -8.69 -23.49
C ALA A 42 6.46 -7.62 -23.32
N PRO A 43 6.80 -6.34 -23.18
CA PRO A 43 5.78 -5.29 -23.12
C PRO A 43 5.09 -5.11 -24.48
N LEU A 44 3.76 -4.98 -24.45
CA LEU A 44 2.95 -4.72 -25.64
C LEU A 44 3.20 -3.30 -26.19
N LYS A 45 2.50 -2.91 -27.28
CA LYS A 45 2.66 -1.59 -27.91
C LYS A 45 2.43 -0.43 -26.95
N ASN A 46 1.51 -0.58 -26.00
CA ASN A 46 1.24 0.40 -24.94
C ASN A 46 2.27 0.43 -23.80
N HIS A 47 3.39 -0.30 -23.92
CA HIS A 47 4.47 -0.43 -22.93
C HIS A 47 4.09 -1.14 -21.63
N ILE A 48 3.00 -1.91 -21.64
CA ILE A 48 2.58 -2.73 -20.51
C ILE A 48 3.06 -4.16 -20.72
N SER A 49 3.78 -4.71 -19.74
CA SER A 49 4.04 -6.14 -19.63
C SER A 49 2.91 -6.77 -18.82
N PHE A 50 2.14 -7.68 -19.44
CA PHE A 50 1.07 -8.43 -18.81
C PHE A 50 1.60 -9.80 -18.40
N ASN A 51 1.51 -10.12 -17.10
CA ASN A 51 2.02 -11.36 -16.54
C ASN A 51 0.91 -11.98 -15.70
N SER A 52 0.54 -13.22 -16.03
CA SER A 52 -0.50 -13.98 -15.33
C SER A 52 0.15 -15.13 -14.59
N PHE A 53 -0.25 -15.34 -13.34
CA PHE A 53 0.28 -16.38 -12.48
C PHE A 53 -0.85 -17.18 -11.86
N ASP A 54 -0.68 -18.49 -11.76
CA ASP A 54 -1.56 -19.30 -10.90
C ASP A 54 -1.34 -18.93 -9.43
N THR A 55 -0.07 -18.76 -9.02
CA THR A 55 0.33 -18.28 -7.69
C THR A 55 1.44 -17.25 -7.80
N LEU A 56 1.41 -16.23 -6.94
CA LEU A 56 2.44 -15.20 -6.87
C LEU A 56 2.79 -14.88 -5.42
N SER A 57 3.82 -15.56 -4.93
CA SER A 57 4.43 -15.32 -3.62
C SER A 57 5.94 -15.14 -3.78
N SER A 58 6.53 -14.41 -2.82
CA SER A 58 7.99 -14.23 -2.74
C SER A 58 8.66 -15.44 -2.10
N ASN A 59 10.00 -15.44 -2.06
CA ASN A 59 10.74 -16.19 -1.05
C ASN A 59 10.97 -15.30 0.20
N GLU A 60 11.73 -15.78 1.16
CA GLU A 60 12.08 -15.08 2.41
C GLU A 60 12.88 -13.78 2.20
N HIS A 61 13.50 -13.62 1.03
CA HIS A 61 14.31 -12.46 0.69
C HIS A 61 13.52 -11.41 -0.11
N GLY A 62 12.54 -11.82 -0.90
CA GLY A 62 11.69 -10.91 -1.67
C GLY A 62 11.29 -11.40 -3.04
N LEU A 63 10.80 -10.46 -3.84
CA LEU A 63 10.29 -10.68 -5.19
C LEU A 63 10.75 -9.54 -6.10
N ILE A 64 11.51 -9.91 -7.14
CA ILE A 64 12.08 -8.99 -8.12
C ILE A 64 11.51 -9.30 -9.49
N PHE A 65 10.97 -8.27 -10.15
CA PHE A 65 10.54 -8.35 -11.55
C PHE A 65 11.68 -7.88 -12.45
N ASN A 66 12.15 -8.75 -13.33
CA ASN A 66 13.29 -8.48 -14.20
C ASN A 66 12.85 -7.70 -15.45
N ASN A 67 13.05 -6.38 -15.44
CA ASN A 67 12.78 -5.46 -16.55
C ASN A 67 14.09 -4.97 -17.22
N ASP A 68 15.16 -5.76 -17.13
CA ASP A 68 16.46 -5.46 -17.72
C ASP A 68 16.59 -6.11 -19.09
N ILE A 69 16.69 -5.30 -20.14
CA ILE A 69 16.82 -5.76 -21.54
C ILE A 69 18.08 -6.60 -21.78
N ASN A 70 19.10 -6.46 -20.93
CA ASN A 70 20.35 -7.20 -21.09
C ASN A 70 20.27 -8.60 -20.48
N THR A 71 19.37 -8.83 -19.52
CA THR A 71 19.30 -10.09 -18.77
C THR A 71 17.95 -10.82 -18.89
N ASN A 72 16.88 -10.15 -19.30
CA ASN A 72 15.61 -10.78 -19.63
C ASN A 72 15.43 -10.88 -21.15
N SER A 73 15.62 -12.08 -21.69
CA SER A 73 15.52 -12.35 -23.14
C SER A 73 14.10 -12.17 -23.71
N ASN A 74 13.06 -12.12 -22.87
CA ASN A 74 11.69 -11.86 -23.33
C ASN A 74 11.50 -10.42 -23.82
N LEU A 75 12.33 -9.47 -23.40
CA LEU A 75 12.10 -8.05 -23.64
C LEU A 75 12.53 -7.57 -25.03
N GLY A 76 13.38 -8.33 -25.71
CA GLY A 76 14.07 -7.84 -26.91
C GLY A 76 14.85 -6.56 -26.57
N ASP A 77 14.52 -5.46 -27.25
CA ASP A 77 15.11 -4.13 -27.07
C ASP A 77 14.23 -3.16 -26.25
N LYS A 78 13.13 -3.65 -25.65
CA LYS A 78 12.09 -2.80 -25.08
C LYS A 78 11.75 -3.19 -23.64
N ALA A 79 12.11 -2.32 -22.70
CA ALA A 79 11.65 -2.42 -21.31
C ALA A 79 10.18 -1.96 -21.14
N ALA A 80 9.50 -2.53 -20.15
CA ALA A 80 8.16 -2.14 -19.75
C ALA A 80 8.15 -0.80 -19.01
N LYS A 81 7.09 -0.01 -19.20
CA LYS A 81 6.79 1.19 -18.38
C LYS A 81 5.79 0.87 -17.27
N LEU A 82 4.99 -0.18 -17.45
CA LEU A 82 4.14 -0.76 -16.43
C LEU A 82 4.24 -2.27 -16.49
N ILE A 83 4.38 -2.89 -15.32
CA ILE A 83 4.35 -4.34 -15.13
C ILE A 83 3.04 -4.65 -14.39
N LEU A 84 2.17 -5.42 -15.02
CA LEU A 84 0.99 -5.99 -14.38
C LEU A 84 1.29 -7.45 -14.07
N ALA A 85 1.20 -7.81 -12.80
CA ALA A 85 1.24 -9.17 -12.30
C ALA A 85 -0.15 -9.52 -11.75
N GLU A 86 -0.93 -10.31 -12.49
CA GLU A 86 -2.24 -10.78 -12.08
C GLU A 86 -2.18 -12.24 -11.60
N VAL A 87 -2.84 -12.53 -10.48
CA VAL A 87 -3.05 -13.89 -9.99
C VAL A 87 -4.43 -14.37 -10.42
N THR A 88 -4.46 -15.52 -11.09
CA THR A 88 -5.69 -16.14 -11.60
C THR A 88 -6.07 -17.42 -10.85
N GLY A 89 -5.17 -17.97 -10.02
CA GLY A 89 -5.47 -19.08 -9.15
C GLY A 89 -6.25 -18.66 -7.91
N THR A 90 -6.28 -19.53 -6.90
CA THR A 90 -7.12 -19.38 -5.68
C THR A 90 -6.35 -18.93 -4.44
N GLU A 91 -5.03 -18.83 -4.55
CA GLU A 91 -4.17 -18.55 -3.40
C GLU A 91 -3.91 -17.05 -3.20
N GLU A 92 -3.79 -16.66 -1.94
CA GLU A 92 -3.33 -15.34 -1.52
C GLU A 92 -1.86 -15.12 -1.94
N SER A 93 -1.52 -13.89 -2.34
CA SER A 93 -0.13 -13.50 -2.56
C SER A 93 0.55 -13.20 -1.23
N LYS A 94 1.49 -14.06 -0.82
CA LYS A 94 2.31 -13.87 0.38
C LYS A 94 3.67 -13.33 -0.01
N ILE A 95 3.93 -12.09 0.35
CA ILE A 95 5.14 -11.37 0.02
C ILE A 95 5.88 -11.05 1.32
N GLN A 96 7.14 -11.42 1.40
CA GLN A 96 8.07 -11.13 2.48
C GLN A 96 9.25 -10.35 1.92
N GLY A 97 9.73 -9.34 2.65
CA GLY A 97 10.94 -8.62 2.27
C GLY A 97 10.75 -7.72 1.05
N ILE A 98 11.78 -7.65 0.20
CA ILE A 98 11.84 -6.62 -0.85
C ILE A 98 10.85 -6.89 -1.99
N LEU A 99 10.16 -5.84 -2.44
CA LEU A 99 9.54 -5.76 -3.75
C LEU A 99 10.37 -4.87 -4.64
N GLY A 100 10.77 -5.35 -5.82
CA GLY A 100 11.61 -4.53 -6.69
C GLY A 100 11.54 -4.85 -8.16
N ILE A 101 12.16 -3.96 -8.93
CA ILE A 101 12.34 -4.11 -10.37
C ILE A 101 13.83 -4.06 -10.69
N LYS A 102 14.35 -5.09 -11.37
CA LYS A 102 15.70 -5.06 -11.92
C LYS A 102 15.67 -4.38 -13.29
N GLY A 103 16.68 -3.59 -13.62
CA GLY A 103 16.77 -2.88 -14.90
C GLY A 103 16.03 -1.54 -14.89
N GLN A 104 15.27 -1.25 -15.95
CA GLN A 104 14.58 0.02 -16.06
C GLN A 104 13.42 0.13 -15.06
N ALA A 105 13.35 1.24 -14.32
CA ALA A 105 12.26 1.52 -13.41
C ALA A 105 10.90 1.54 -14.14
N ALA A 106 9.86 0.99 -13.49
CA ALA A 106 8.51 0.96 -14.03
C ALA A 106 7.45 1.13 -12.93
N ASN A 107 6.20 1.33 -13.34
CA ASN A 107 5.05 1.15 -12.47
C ASN A 107 4.82 -0.36 -12.24
N LEU A 108 4.57 -0.78 -11.01
CA LEU A 108 4.25 -2.16 -10.66
C LEU A 108 2.82 -2.25 -10.14
N VAL A 109 2.03 -3.13 -10.73
CA VAL A 109 0.68 -3.48 -10.28
C VAL A 109 0.65 -4.96 -9.96
N ILE A 110 0.37 -5.30 -8.70
CA ILE A 110 0.09 -6.67 -8.27
C ILE A 110 -1.40 -6.76 -7.98
N ALA A 111 -2.09 -7.63 -8.72
CA ALA A 111 -3.53 -7.83 -8.61
C ALA A 111 -3.83 -9.29 -8.25
N ASN A 112 -4.43 -9.51 -7.09
CA ASN A 112 -4.84 -10.84 -6.64
C ASN A 112 -6.21 -10.79 -5.94
N PRO A 113 -7.28 -11.36 -6.52
CA PRO A 113 -8.61 -11.34 -5.90
C PRO A 113 -8.69 -12.08 -4.56
N ASN A 114 -7.76 -13.01 -4.30
CA ASN A 114 -7.72 -13.79 -3.06
C ASN A 114 -7.05 -13.03 -1.89
N GLY A 115 -6.45 -11.87 -2.18
CA GLY A 115 -5.77 -11.03 -1.20
C GLY A 115 -4.25 -10.98 -1.37
N ILE A 116 -3.64 -10.01 -0.67
CA ILE A 116 -2.20 -9.76 -0.68
C ILE A 116 -1.74 -9.49 0.75
N SER A 117 -0.73 -10.21 1.24
CA SER A 117 -0.01 -9.88 2.45
C SER A 117 1.43 -9.50 2.13
N TRP A 118 1.89 -8.38 2.70
CA TRP A 118 3.27 -7.93 2.58
C TRP A 118 3.90 -7.73 3.96
N VAL A 119 4.84 -8.60 4.29
CA VAL A 119 5.50 -8.68 5.60
C VAL A 119 6.94 -8.19 5.50
N ASP A 120 7.34 -7.32 6.44
CA ASP A 120 8.69 -6.77 6.56
C ASP A 120 9.21 -6.18 5.23
N GLY A 121 8.31 -5.43 4.59
CA GLY A 121 8.51 -4.93 3.24
C GLY A 121 9.60 -3.87 3.11
N SER A 122 10.24 -3.84 1.94
CA SER A 122 11.04 -2.72 1.43
C SER A 122 10.86 -2.63 -0.10
N ALA A 123 11.09 -1.46 -0.70
CA ALA A 123 10.89 -1.29 -2.14
C ALA A 123 12.18 -0.85 -2.83
N SER A 124 12.38 -1.32 -4.07
CA SER A 124 13.52 -0.88 -4.89
C SER A 124 13.13 -0.68 -6.35
N ASN A 125 13.52 0.48 -6.90
CA ASN A 125 13.39 0.81 -8.32
C ASN A 125 11.95 0.74 -8.88
N ILE A 126 10.95 1.00 -8.04
CA ILE A 126 9.53 1.06 -8.42
C ILE A 126 9.09 2.53 -8.50
N SER A 127 8.58 2.96 -9.65
CA SER A 127 8.07 4.33 -9.86
C SER A 127 6.73 4.56 -9.16
N SER A 128 5.86 3.56 -9.20
CA SER A 128 4.58 3.54 -8.49
C SER A 128 4.22 2.09 -8.19
N LEU A 129 3.91 1.79 -6.93
CA LEU A 129 3.42 0.48 -6.52
C LEU A 129 1.89 0.50 -6.38
N SER A 130 1.21 -0.49 -6.93
CA SER A 130 -0.23 -0.70 -6.69
C SER A 130 -0.48 -2.12 -6.23
N LEU A 131 -1.03 -2.26 -5.03
CA LEU A 131 -1.46 -3.53 -4.45
C LEU A 131 -2.99 -3.59 -4.52
N ILE A 132 -3.52 -4.54 -5.29
CA ILE A 132 -4.95 -4.63 -5.58
C ILE A 132 -5.45 -6.01 -5.19
N ALA A 133 -6.33 -6.10 -4.19
CA ALA A 133 -6.99 -7.34 -3.84
C ALA A 133 -8.20 -7.61 -4.76
N GLY A 134 -7.96 -7.70 -6.07
CA GLY A 134 -9.00 -7.77 -7.10
C GLY A 134 -8.50 -8.33 -8.42
N SER A 135 -9.43 -8.48 -9.37
CA SER A 135 -9.17 -9.04 -10.70
C SER A 135 -9.14 -7.94 -11.76
N LEU A 136 -8.28 -8.09 -12.78
CA LEU A 136 -8.32 -7.25 -13.98
C LEU A 136 -9.61 -7.51 -14.76
N GLU A 137 -10.37 -6.46 -15.07
CA GLU A 137 -11.54 -6.56 -15.93
C GLU A 137 -11.13 -6.54 -17.41
N LYS A 138 -11.51 -7.59 -18.15
CA LYS A 138 -11.40 -7.58 -19.61
C LYS A 138 -12.42 -6.59 -20.18
N GLN A 139 -11.97 -5.73 -21.09
CA GLN A 139 -12.78 -4.71 -21.74
C GLN A 139 -13.29 -5.23 -23.08
N TYR A 140 -14.47 -4.77 -23.48
CA TYR A 140 -15.10 -5.15 -24.74
C TYR A 140 -15.42 -3.91 -25.58
N VAL A 141 -15.38 -4.05 -26.90
CA VAL A 141 -15.78 -3.04 -27.88
C VAL A 141 -16.93 -3.56 -28.73
N LYS A 142 -17.76 -2.66 -29.25
CA LYS A 142 -18.80 -3.04 -30.22
C LYS A 142 -18.14 -3.52 -31.52
N ASN A 143 -18.64 -4.62 -32.06
CA ASN A 143 -18.23 -5.09 -33.38
C ASN A 143 -18.70 -4.06 -34.44
N LYS A 144 -17.83 -3.76 -35.40
CA LYS A 144 -18.07 -2.73 -36.44
C LYS A 144 -19.09 -3.16 -37.51
N GLU A 145 -19.27 -4.46 -37.70
CA GLU A 145 -20.19 -5.07 -38.66
C GLU A 145 -21.54 -5.43 -38.02
N ASN A 146 -21.58 -5.62 -36.70
CA ASN A 146 -22.78 -5.87 -35.93
C ASN A 146 -22.70 -5.20 -34.55
N GLU A 147 -23.31 -4.02 -34.42
CA GLU A 147 -23.23 -3.19 -33.20
C GLU A 147 -23.83 -3.84 -31.94
N ASN A 148 -24.64 -4.90 -32.09
CA ASN A 148 -25.22 -5.66 -30.98
C ASN A 148 -24.27 -6.75 -30.46
N LYS A 149 -23.16 -7.00 -31.14
CA LYS A 149 -22.15 -7.99 -30.73
C LYS A 149 -20.96 -7.29 -30.06
N LEU A 150 -20.56 -7.78 -28.89
CA LEU A 150 -19.38 -7.32 -28.16
C LEU A 150 -18.18 -8.23 -28.44
N GLU A 151 -17.01 -7.63 -28.62
CA GLU A 151 -15.75 -8.35 -28.85
C GLU A 151 -14.68 -7.93 -27.84
N PRO A 152 -13.83 -8.87 -27.38
CA PRO A 152 -12.74 -8.54 -26.47
C PRO A 152 -11.82 -7.49 -27.06
N LYS A 153 -11.62 -6.40 -26.33
CA LYS A 153 -10.65 -5.37 -26.65
C LYS A 153 -9.25 -5.95 -26.43
N LYS A 154 -8.34 -5.72 -27.38
CA LYS A 154 -6.95 -6.15 -27.25
C LYS A 154 -6.29 -5.41 -26.09
N LEU A 155 -5.44 -6.12 -25.34
CA LEU A 155 -4.73 -5.55 -24.19
C LEU A 155 -3.85 -4.34 -24.58
N GLU A 156 -3.31 -4.33 -25.81
CA GLU A 156 -2.52 -3.21 -26.32
C GLU A 156 -3.33 -1.92 -26.51
N ASP A 157 -4.66 -2.01 -26.57
CA ASP A 157 -5.56 -0.86 -26.76
C ASP A 157 -6.11 -0.30 -25.44
N TYR A 158 -5.70 -0.84 -24.29
CA TYR A 158 -6.21 -0.40 -22.98
C TYR A 158 -5.63 0.98 -22.65
N SER A 159 -6.50 1.99 -22.58
CA SER A 159 -6.14 3.34 -22.12
C SER A 159 -6.05 3.43 -20.60
N GLN A 160 -6.77 2.56 -19.90
CA GLN A 160 -6.79 2.39 -18.46
C GLN A 160 -6.93 0.89 -18.14
N LEU A 161 -6.30 0.44 -17.05
CA LEU A 161 -6.56 -0.89 -16.49
C LEU A 161 -7.69 -0.76 -15.47
N LYS A 162 -8.71 -1.62 -15.57
CA LYS A 162 -9.85 -1.64 -14.66
C LYS A 162 -9.78 -2.87 -13.78
N PHE A 163 -10.09 -2.71 -12.51
CA PHE A 163 -10.05 -3.78 -11.52
C PHE A 163 -11.35 -3.88 -10.77
N SER A 164 -11.80 -5.10 -10.54
CA SER A 164 -12.95 -5.42 -9.70
C SER A 164 -12.48 -6.02 -8.37
N VAL A 165 -12.90 -5.41 -7.27
CA VAL A 165 -12.65 -5.85 -5.89
C VAL A 165 -13.96 -6.34 -5.29
N HIS A 166 -13.93 -7.51 -4.66
CA HIS A 166 -15.11 -8.16 -4.07
C HIS A 166 -15.09 -8.05 -2.53
N PRO A 167 -16.27 -8.14 -1.88
CA PRO A 167 -16.35 -8.14 -0.42
C PRO A 167 -15.46 -9.19 0.24
N GLY A 168 -14.78 -8.83 1.32
CA GLY A 168 -13.88 -9.71 2.06
C GLY A 168 -12.43 -9.81 1.53
N SER A 169 -12.16 -9.31 0.33
CA SER A 169 -10.78 -9.21 -0.20
C SER A 169 -9.91 -8.31 0.68
N GLN A 170 -8.64 -8.66 0.86
CA GLN A 170 -7.78 -7.97 1.82
C GLN A 170 -6.39 -7.66 1.25
N VAL A 171 -5.90 -6.46 1.51
CA VAL A 171 -4.46 -6.16 1.52
C VAL A 171 -4.02 -5.95 2.96
N SER A 172 -3.01 -6.71 3.41
CA SER A 172 -2.34 -6.48 4.70
C SER A 172 -0.88 -6.10 4.46
N ILE A 173 -0.43 -5.02 5.10
CA ILE A 173 0.98 -4.65 5.19
C ILE A 173 1.34 -4.71 6.67
N ASN A 174 2.40 -5.45 6.99
CA ASN A 174 2.85 -5.68 8.35
C ASN A 174 4.36 -5.51 8.43
N GLN A 175 4.84 -4.77 9.42
CA GLN A 175 6.26 -4.71 9.72
C GLN A 175 6.51 -4.95 11.21
N GLN A 176 7.43 -5.85 11.52
CA GLN A 176 7.87 -6.09 12.90
C GLN A 176 8.72 -4.92 13.42
N GLN A 177 9.52 -4.32 12.54
CA GLN A 177 10.37 -3.18 12.83
C GLN A 177 9.98 -1.98 11.97
N ALA A 178 10.16 -0.77 12.49
CA ALA A 178 9.77 0.47 11.80
C ALA A 178 10.69 0.89 10.63
N ASN A 179 11.21 -0.09 9.88
CA ASN A 179 12.08 0.13 8.73
C ASN A 179 11.29 0.80 7.60
N PRO A 180 11.67 2.01 7.13
CA PRO A 180 10.87 2.74 6.16
C PRO A 180 10.70 2.00 4.83
N ILE A 181 9.45 1.80 4.40
CA ILE A 181 9.12 1.49 3.00
C ILE A 181 9.17 2.80 2.22
N GLN A 182 10.23 3.01 1.45
CA GLN A 182 10.43 4.22 0.65
C GLN A 182 9.95 4.00 -0.79
N LEU A 183 8.98 4.79 -1.23
CA LEU A 183 8.40 4.75 -2.56
C LEU A 183 8.10 6.17 -3.06
N SER A 184 8.00 6.37 -4.37
CA SER A 184 7.50 7.65 -4.90
C SER A 184 5.97 7.73 -4.85
N LYS A 185 5.30 6.61 -5.09
CA LYS A 185 3.84 6.48 -5.07
C LYS A 185 3.43 5.08 -4.65
N ILE A 186 2.38 4.99 -3.82
CA ILE A 186 1.71 3.75 -3.47
C ILE A 186 0.19 3.90 -3.63
N ASN A 187 -0.45 2.89 -4.22
CA ASN A 187 -1.89 2.72 -4.23
C ASN A 187 -2.22 1.37 -3.59
N VAL A 188 -3.23 1.34 -2.73
CA VAL A 188 -3.76 0.11 -2.16
C VAL A 188 -5.27 0.10 -2.37
N PHE A 189 -5.80 -0.97 -2.98
CA PHE A 189 -7.22 -1.12 -3.23
C PHE A 189 -7.70 -2.51 -2.86
N ALA A 190 -8.58 -2.57 -1.88
CA ALA A 190 -9.16 -3.80 -1.36
C ALA A 190 -10.47 -3.48 -0.64
N ASP A 191 -11.27 -4.50 -0.35
CA ASP A 191 -12.36 -4.35 0.60
C ASP A 191 -11.77 -4.03 1.99
N ARG A 192 -10.73 -4.73 2.41
CA ARG A 192 -10.05 -4.49 3.69
C ARG A 192 -8.59 -4.14 3.50
N ILE A 193 -8.16 -3.07 4.16
CA ILE A 193 -6.77 -2.63 4.19
C ILE A 193 -6.32 -2.67 5.64
N LYS A 194 -5.26 -3.43 5.94
CA LYS A 194 -4.68 -3.50 7.27
C LYS A 194 -3.23 -3.04 7.24
N LEU A 195 -2.91 -2.02 8.02
CA LEU A 195 -1.56 -1.53 8.24
C LEU A 195 -1.21 -1.83 9.69
N GLN A 196 -0.38 -2.86 9.90
CA GLN A 196 -0.23 -3.51 11.19
C GLN A 196 1.16 -3.31 11.80
N ASN A 197 1.24 -3.45 13.13
CA ASN A 197 2.48 -3.35 13.89
C ASN A 197 3.20 -2.01 13.63
N ALA A 198 4.47 -2.06 13.23
CA ALA A 198 5.36 -0.92 13.08
C ALA A 198 5.47 -0.42 11.63
N VAL A 199 4.47 -0.67 10.78
CA VAL A 199 4.47 -0.23 9.36
C VAL A 199 4.87 1.24 9.25
N ASN A 200 5.94 1.52 8.50
CA ASN A 200 6.45 2.87 8.31
C ASN A 200 6.56 3.17 6.81
N ILE A 201 5.53 3.77 6.21
CA ILE A 201 5.51 4.07 4.76
C ILE A 201 5.85 5.54 4.54
N HIS A 202 6.93 5.78 3.79
CA HIS A 202 7.32 7.11 3.33
C HIS A 202 7.16 7.18 1.81
N SER A 203 6.15 7.92 1.36
CA SER A 203 5.89 8.10 -0.06
C SER A 203 5.27 9.45 -0.37
N ALA A 204 5.70 10.08 -1.47
CA ALA A 204 5.21 11.39 -1.86
C ALA A 204 3.70 11.39 -2.12
N ILE A 205 3.16 10.31 -2.70
CA ILE A 205 1.72 10.14 -2.95
C ILE A 205 1.28 8.78 -2.42
N GLN A 206 0.22 8.76 -1.62
CA GLN A 206 -0.38 7.54 -1.09
C GLN A 206 -1.89 7.57 -1.27
N ASN A 207 -2.45 6.51 -1.85
CA ASN A 207 -3.89 6.36 -2.03
C ASN A 207 -4.32 5.02 -1.44
N TYR A 208 -5.21 5.04 -0.46
CA TYR A 208 -5.78 3.85 0.15
C TYR A 208 -7.29 3.85 -0.09
N ILE A 209 -7.76 2.92 -0.91
CA ILE A 209 -9.17 2.76 -1.27
C ILE A 209 -9.67 1.49 -0.59
N SER A 210 -10.40 1.64 0.52
CA SER A 210 -11.08 0.55 1.20
C SER A 210 -12.53 0.49 0.71
N ALA A 211 -12.77 -0.29 -0.34
CA ALA A 211 -14.08 -0.43 -0.95
C ALA A 211 -14.16 -1.69 -1.83
N SER A 212 -15.35 -2.26 -1.96
CA SER A 212 -15.65 -3.19 -3.06
C SER A 212 -16.26 -2.45 -4.24
N GLY A 213 -16.05 -2.99 -5.44
CA GLY A 213 -16.52 -2.43 -6.70
C GLY A 213 -15.40 -2.28 -7.71
N THR A 214 -15.45 -1.24 -8.52
CA THR A 214 -14.49 -1.05 -9.62
C THR A 214 -13.60 0.15 -9.39
N ALA A 215 -12.32 0.03 -9.76
CA ALA A 215 -11.39 1.15 -9.86
C ALA A 215 -10.58 1.05 -11.15
N SER A 216 -10.05 2.18 -11.59
CA SER A 216 -9.17 2.24 -12.76
C SER A 216 -7.82 2.83 -12.40
N ILE A 217 -6.78 2.39 -13.10
CA ILE A 217 -5.44 2.99 -13.03
C ILE A 217 -5.01 3.39 -14.44
N SER A 218 -4.49 4.62 -14.55
CA SER A 218 -3.84 5.09 -15.76
C SER A 218 -2.43 4.47 -15.84
N PRO A 219 -2.08 3.74 -16.92
CA PRO A 219 -0.76 3.13 -17.07
C PRO A 219 0.39 4.15 -17.03
N ARG A 220 0.11 5.39 -17.49
CA ARG A 220 1.10 6.48 -17.52
C ARG A 220 1.24 7.17 -16.17
N GLU A 221 0.13 7.52 -15.53
CA GLU A 221 0.17 8.29 -14.29
C GLU A 221 0.39 7.41 -13.07
N GLY A 222 0.03 6.12 -13.12
CA GLY A 222 0.06 5.21 -11.97
C GLY A 222 -0.88 5.66 -10.84
N THR A 223 -1.86 6.51 -11.14
CA THR A 223 -2.83 7.01 -10.15
C THR A 223 -4.11 6.21 -10.25
N MET A 224 -4.56 5.66 -9.13
CA MET A 224 -5.82 4.92 -9.05
C MET A 224 -7.00 5.85 -8.82
N ARG A 225 -8.14 5.52 -9.42
CA ARG A 225 -9.41 6.23 -9.26
C ARG A 225 -10.53 5.23 -9.07
N TYR A 226 -11.24 5.35 -7.96
CA TYR A 226 -12.46 4.58 -7.73
C TYR A 226 -13.53 4.95 -8.77
N GLY A 227 -14.30 3.95 -9.20
CA GLY A 227 -15.27 4.06 -10.28
C GLY A 227 -16.71 3.86 -9.80
N ALA A 228 -17.05 2.62 -9.45
CA ALA A 228 -18.42 2.25 -9.11
C ALA A 228 -18.48 1.30 -7.91
N LYS A 229 -19.55 1.44 -7.11
CA LYS A 229 -19.85 0.61 -5.95
C LYS A 229 -20.22 -0.81 -6.33
N PHE A 230 -19.80 -1.75 -5.49
CA PHE A 230 -20.31 -3.13 -5.54
C PHE A 230 -21.79 -3.14 -5.18
N LYS A 231 -22.61 -3.79 -6.01
CA LYS A 231 -24.05 -3.94 -5.78
C LYS A 231 -24.32 -5.28 -5.10
N THR A 232 -25.12 -5.30 -4.05
CA THR A 232 -25.49 -6.53 -3.33
C THR A 232 -26.95 -6.50 -2.92
N ASP A 233 -27.61 -7.65 -3.07
CA ASP A 233 -28.95 -7.90 -2.53
C ASP A 233 -28.90 -8.60 -1.16
N ILE A 234 -27.72 -9.06 -0.74
CA ILE A 234 -27.52 -9.76 0.53
C ILE A 234 -27.36 -8.71 1.65
N PRO A 235 -28.25 -8.72 2.67
CA PRO A 235 -28.09 -7.86 3.83
C PRO A 235 -26.93 -8.35 4.71
N TYR A 236 -26.13 -7.43 5.25
CA TYR A 236 -25.02 -7.71 6.18
C TYR A 236 -23.84 -8.52 5.61
N SER A 237 -23.33 -8.18 4.43
CA SER A 237 -21.93 -8.49 4.12
C SER A 237 -21.02 -7.77 5.12
N GLN A 238 -19.90 -8.37 5.53
CA GLN A 238 -18.91 -7.68 6.36
C GLN A 238 -18.51 -6.35 5.69
N SER A 239 -18.34 -5.28 6.47
CA SER A 239 -18.01 -3.96 5.93
C SER A 239 -16.59 -3.90 5.37
N ASN A 240 -16.37 -2.93 4.47
CA ASN A 240 -15.00 -2.54 4.16
C ASN A 240 -14.38 -1.78 5.33
N HIS A 241 -13.08 -2.00 5.51
CA HIS A 241 -12.36 -1.45 6.65
C HIS A 241 -10.93 -1.08 6.29
N LEU A 242 -10.52 0.13 6.66
CA LEU A 242 -9.12 0.53 6.71
C LEU A 242 -8.68 0.61 8.17
N ASP A 243 -7.75 -0.25 8.55
CA ASP A 243 -7.15 -0.30 9.89
C ASP A 243 -5.71 0.19 9.85
N MET A 244 -5.35 1.07 10.79
CA MET A 244 -3.98 1.47 11.03
C MET A 244 -3.61 1.32 12.51
N SER A 245 -2.61 0.48 12.81
CA SER A 245 -2.14 0.21 14.18
C SER A 245 -1.48 1.41 14.86
N GLU A 246 -1.37 1.35 16.18
CA GLU A 246 -0.80 2.42 17.02
C GLU A 246 0.62 2.81 16.63
N ASN A 247 1.45 1.83 16.28
CA ASN A 247 2.84 2.05 15.89
C ASN A 247 3.01 2.27 14.37
N ALA A 248 1.93 2.24 13.60
CA ALA A 248 2.01 2.49 12.17
C ALA A 248 2.15 3.99 11.89
N LYS A 249 2.96 4.29 10.87
CA LYS A 249 3.30 5.63 10.43
C LYS A 249 3.18 5.75 8.92
N LEU A 250 2.37 6.71 8.47
CA LEU A 250 2.30 7.13 7.08
C LEU A 250 2.86 8.53 6.94
N SER A 251 3.79 8.74 6.00
CA SER A 251 4.36 10.06 5.75
C SER A 251 4.52 10.39 4.28
N GLY A 252 4.19 11.63 3.89
CA GLY A 252 4.18 12.00 2.48
C GLY A 252 3.78 13.44 2.17
N ARG A 253 3.64 13.74 0.87
CA ARG A 253 3.12 15.03 0.41
C ARG A 253 1.61 15.00 0.27
N LEU A 254 1.04 13.91 -0.21
CA LEU A 254 -0.40 13.72 -0.34
C LEU A 254 -0.77 12.31 0.13
N ILE A 255 -1.68 12.25 1.10
CA ILE A 255 -2.28 10.99 1.57
C ILE A 255 -3.79 11.10 1.37
N THR A 256 -4.34 10.19 0.58
CA THR A 256 -5.78 10.07 0.33
C THR A 256 -6.29 8.78 0.94
N LEU A 257 -7.28 8.89 1.83
CA LEU A 257 -8.06 7.76 2.32
C LEU A 257 -9.45 7.83 1.70
N GLU A 258 -9.91 6.72 1.13
CA GLU A 258 -11.17 6.63 0.42
C GLU A 258 -11.91 5.36 0.85
N SER A 259 -13.18 5.50 1.26
CA SER A 259 -14.03 4.35 1.62
C SER A 259 -15.46 4.55 1.13
N HIS A 260 -16.03 3.52 0.50
CA HIS A 260 -17.36 3.59 -0.13
C HIS A 260 -18.25 2.43 0.31
N GLN A 261 -19.46 2.72 0.76
CA GLN A 261 -20.47 1.71 1.12
C GLN A 261 -20.86 0.88 -0.10
N TYR A 262 -21.24 -0.38 0.14
CA TYR A 262 -21.89 -1.18 -0.89
C TYR A 262 -23.19 -0.49 -1.32
N GLN A 263 -23.60 -0.74 -2.56
CA GLN A 263 -24.90 -0.33 -3.04
C GLN A 263 -25.91 -1.42 -2.71
N CYS A 264 -26.57 -1.31 -1.55
CA CYS A 264 -27.62 -2.22 -1.11
C CYS A 264 -28.99 -1.78 -1.64
N LYS A 265 -29.91 -2.74 -1.79
CA LYS A 265 -31.30 -2.46 -2.17
C LYS A 265 -32.04 -1.61 -1.13
N ASP A 266 -31.77 -1.86 0.14
CA ASP A 266 -32.21 -1.04 1.27
C ASP A 266 -30.97 -0.51 1.99
N SER A 267 -30.80 0.82 2.02
CA SER A 267 -29.62 1.46 2.59
C SER A 267 -29.46 1.22 4.10
N PHE A 268 -30.55 0.93 4.83
CA PHE A 268 -30.46 0.60 6.25
C PHE A 268 -29.84 -0.78 6.51
N LEU A 269 -29.77 -1.63 5.49
CA LEU A 269 -29.14 -2.95 5.55
C LEU A 269 -27.68 -2.92 5.09
N CYS A 270 -27.17 -1.74 4.70
CA CYS A 270 -25.77 -1.59 4.36
C CYS A 270 -24.89 -1.65 5.62
N PRO A 271 -23.81 -2.43 5.58
CA PRO A 271 -22.87 -2.49 6.68
C PRO A 271 -22.15 -1.15 6.82
N GLN A 272 -21.86 -0.75 8.06
CA GLN A 272 -21.11 0.48 8.33
C GLN A 272 -19.63 0.26 8.03
N ASN A 273 -19.13 1.00 7.07
CA ASN A 273 -17.71 1.03 6.74
C ASN A 273 -16.96 1.91 7.71
N LYS A 274 -15.70 1.55 7.96
CA LYS A 274 -14.89 2.28 8.93
C LYS A 274 -13.48 2.51 8.43
N ILE A 275 -12.95 3.69 8.69
CA ILE A 275 -11.53 4.02 8.63
C ILE A 275 -11.10 4.27 10.08
N ASP A 276 -10.25 3.40 10.63
CA ASP A 276 -9.79 3.46 12.02
C ASP A 276 -8.28 3.75 12.06
N ILE A 277 -7.94 4.97 12.49
CA ILE A 277 -6.57 5.46 12.55
C ILE A 277 -6.11 5.50 14.00
N LYS A 278 -5.21 4.57 14.36
CA LYS A 278 -4.60 4.52 15.70
C LYS A 278 -3.16 5.02 15.76
N GLY A 279 -2.49 5.06 14.61
CA GLY A 279 -1.11 5.51 14.51
C GLY A 279 -0.95 6.95 14.03
N LEU A 280 0.19 7.24 13.42
CA LEU A 280 0.57 8.59 13.00
C LEU A 280 0.49 8.78 11.48
N ILE A 281 -0.26 9.76 11.03
CA ILE A 281 -0.22 10.27 9.64
C ILE A 281 0.49 11.63 9.64
N GLN A 282 1.53 11.80 8.83
CA GLN A 282 2.20 13.09 8.64
C GLN A 282 2.20 13.45 7.16
N THR A 283 1.43 14.47 6.79
CA THR A 283 1.31 14.84 5.37
C THR A 283 1.22 16.34 5.15
N MET A 284 1.62 16.80 3.97
CA MET A 284 1.36 18.17 3.57
C MET A 284 -0.12 18.38 3.25
N ASN A 285 -0.72 17.43 2.54
CA ASN A 285 -2.13 17.43 2.16
C ASN A 285 -2.77 16.09 2.55
N PHE A 286 -3.91 16.16 3.23
CA PHE A 286 -4.73 14.99 3.57
C PHE A 286 -6.07 15.11 2.86
N SER A 287 -6.53 14.03 2.24
CA SER A 287 -7.86 13.95 1.61
C SER A 287 -8.59 12.74 2.16
N LEU A 288 -9.81 12.96 2.66
CA LEU A 288 -10.76 11.91 3.00
C LEU A 288 -11.88 11.92 1.95
N ARG A 289 -12.29 10.76 1.43
CA ARG A 289 -13.30 10.64 0.37
C ARG A 289 -14.25 9.47 0.61
N GLY A 290 -15.46 9.61 0.05
CA GLY A 290 -16.50 8.59 0.10
C GLY A 290 -17.45 8.79 1.28
N ASP A 291 -18.13 7.72 1.68
CA ASP A 291 -19.26 7.71 2.62
C ASP A 291 -19.09 6.70 3.76
N GLY A 292 -17.86 6.23 3.98
CA GLY A 292 -17.51 5.47 5.17
C GLY A 292 -17.35 6.34 6.42
N GLU A 293 -17.55 5.73 7.59
CA GLU A 293 -17.25 6.36 8.87
C GLU A 293 -15.73 6.53 9.02
N PHE A 294 -15.31 7.66 9.56
CA PHE A 294 -13.91 7.95 9.84
C PHE A 294 -13.72 8.22 11.32
N SER A 295 -12.86 7.43 11.96
CA SER A 295 -12.53 7.53 13.38
C SER A 295 -11.02 7.59 13.59
N ILE A 296 -10.59 8.47 14.48
CA ILE A 296 -9.22 8.51 15.00
C ILE A 296 -9.32 8.04 16.46
N SER A 297 -8.51 7.07 16.87
CA SER A 297 -8.47 6.65 18.27
C SER A 297 -7.75 7.68 19.15
N ASP A 298 -7.82 7.50 20.47
CA ASP A 298 -7.12 8.33 21.46
C ASP A 298 -5.60 8.37 21.25
N THR A 299 -5.05 7.32 20.63
CA THR A 299 -3.63 7.17 20.27
C THR A 299 -3.31 7.68 18.86
N GLY A 300 -4.32 7.81 18.00
CA GLY A 300 -4.18 8.26 16.63
C GLY A 300 -3.90 9.74 16.51
N THR A 301 -3.06 10.11 15.53
CA THR A 301 -2.74 11.52 15.27
C THR A 301 -2.54 11.77 13.78
N ILE A 302 -3.14 12.85 13.26
CA ILE A 302 -2.90 13.32 11.88
C ILE A 302 -2.24 14.71 11.93
N LYS A 303 -1.02 14.82 11.42
CA LYS A 303 -0.28 16.09 11.33
C LYS A 303 -0.31 16.61 9.91
N ILE A 304 -0.86 17.81 9.70
CA ILE A 304 -1.08 18.38 8.36
C ILE A 304 -0.28 19.67 8.15
N GLY A 305 0.22 19.84 6.92
CA GLY A 305 0.85 21.07 6.43
C GLY A 305 2.31 21.22 6.84
N LYS A 306 2.93 22.34 6.43
CA LYS A 306 4.37 22.61 6.66
C LYS A 306 4.74 22.59 8.15
N ASN A 307 3.83 23.07 8.99
CA ASN A 307 4.03 23.18 10.44
C ASN A 307 3.58 21.92 11.19
N LEU A 308 3.07 20.90 10.47
CA LEU A 308 2.62 19.63 11.04
C LEU A 308 1.59 19.81 12.17
N GLN A 309 0.59 20.66 11.96
CA GLN A 309 -0.46 20.92 12.94
C GLN A 309 -1.21 19.61 13.26
N PRO A 310 -1.27 19.19 14.54
CA PRO A 310 -1.88 17.92 14.92
C PRO A 310 -3.41 18.04 15.00
N LEU A 311 -4.08 17.09 14.37
CA LEU A 311 -5.47 16.70 14.59
C LEU A 311 -5.45 15.43 15.45
N VAL A 312 -6.07 15.51 16.63
CA VAL A 312 -6.15 14.41 17.61
C VAL A 312 -7.60 14.20 18.00
N ALA A 313 -7.95 12.97 18.36
CA ALA A 313 -9.27 12.68 18.93
C ALA A 313 -9.42 13.37 20.30
N GLN A 314 -10.55 14.03 20.53
CA GLN A 314 -10.90 14.52 21.87
C GLN A 314 -11.81 13.51 22.55
N VAL A 315 -11.31 12.88 23.63
CA VAL A 315 -12.13 12.05 24.50
C VAL A 315 -12.82 12.96 25.51
N THR A 316 -14.11 13.22 25.30
CA THR A 316 -14.94 13.77 26.37
C THR A 316 -15.06 12.71 27.46
N LYS A 317 -14.32 12.90 28.57
CA LYS A 317 -14.59 12.16 29.80
C LYS A 317 -15.97 12.59 30.28
N THR A 318 -16.94 11.70 30.23
CA THR A 318 -18.17 11.84 31.01
C THR A 318 -17.80 11.70 32.48
N GLU A 319 -17.89 12.81 33.22
CA GLU A 319 -17.82 12.85 34.69
C GLU A 319 -19.02 12.15 35.33
#